data_AF-A0A3B8QQU3-F1
#
_entry.id   AF-A0A3B8QQU3-F1
#
_cell.length_a   1.000
_cell.length_b   1.000
_cell.length_c   1.000
_cell.angle_alpha   90.00
_cell.angle_beta   90.00
_cell.angle_gamma   90.00
#
_symmetry.space_group_name_H-M   'P 1'
#
loop_
_entity.id
_entity.type
_entity.pdbx_description
1 polymer ?
#
loop_
_entity_poly.entity_id
_entity_poly.type
_entity_poly.pdbx_seq_one_letter_code
_entity_poly.pdbx_strand_id
1 'polypeptide(L)'
;MMKLLVLSAPSGSGKTTLVRRLMADFPTLAFSVSATSRAPRGQEVHGQDYYFLTPEEFEAQREAGAFLEWEEVYAGTYYGSLKSEVARIDAEGKTAVFDIDVAGGLRLKKKFAAETLAVFIQAPDLRILEERLRGRGTDAEDKIQMRVTKAEQEMATA
;
A
#
# COMPACT_ATOMS: atom_id res chain seq x y z
N MET A 1 4.97 17.50 -13.60
CA MET A 1 4.05 16.48 -14.18
C MET A 1 4.13 15.32 -13.23
N MET A 2 3.02 15.07 -12.54
CA MET A 2 2.91 14.06 -11.49
C MET A 2 3.38 12.70 -12.00
N LYS A 3 4.24 12.01 -11.24
CA LYS A 3 4.71 10.65 -11.54
C LYS A 3 4.40 9.76 -10.36
N LEU A 4 3.75 8.63 -10.64
CA LEU A 4 3.32 7.67 -9.63
C LEU A 4 4.01 6.32 -9.91
N LEU A 5 4.67 5.77 -8.91
CA LEU A 5 5.20 4.40 -8.93
C LEU A 5 4.43 3.57 -7.92
N VAL A 6 3.63 2.64 -8.42
CA VAL A 6 2.87 1.71 -7.58
C VAL A 6 3.63 0.40 -7.47
N LEU A 7 3.89 -0.04 -6.25
CA LEU A 7 4.51 -1.32 -5.92
C LEU A 7 3.48 -2.21 -5.21
N SER A 8 3.01 -3.25 -5.92
CA SER A 8 2.09 -4.24 -5.39
C SER A 8 2.78 -5.59 -5.28
N ALA A 9 2.43 -6.39 -4.27
CA ALA A 9 3.00 -7.71 -4.09
C ALA A 9 2.16 -8.51 -3.09
N PRO A 10 2.08 -9.84 -3.22
CA PRO A 10 1.44 -10.68 -2.23
C PRO A 10 2.17 -10.60 -0.89
N SER A 11 1.42 -10.76 0.20
CA SER A 11 1.97 -10.74 1.56
C SER A 11 3.04 -11.83 1.72
N GLY A 12 4.23 -11.48 2.22
CA GLY A 12 5.35 -12.42 2.36
C GLY A 12 6.36 -12.42 1.20
N SER A 13 6.11 -11.65 0.14
CA SER A 13 6.98 -11.50 -1.04
C SER A 13 8.31 -10.77 -0.79
N GLY A 14 8.39 -9.96 0.29
CA GLY A 14 9.57 -9.14 0.60
C GLY A 14 9.49 -7.69 0.09
N LYS A 15 8.30 -7.22 -0.32
CA LYS A 15 8.04 -5.85 -0.81
C LYS A 15 8.65 -4.76 0.07
N THR A 16 8.47 -4.81 1.40
CA THR A 16 9.02 -3.80 2.32
C THR A 16 10.55 -3.68 2.21
N THR A 17 11.27 -4.78 2.04
CA THR A 17 12.73 -4.77 1.85
C THR A 17 13.10 -4.07 0.54
N LEU A 18 12.37 -4.36 -0.54
CA LEU A 18 12.57 -3.71 -1.83
C LEU A 18 12.27 -2.22 -1.78
N VAL A 19 11.15 -1.81 -1.18
CA VAL A 19 10.77 -0.39 -1.01
C VAL A 19 11.86 0.36 -0.26
N ARG A 20 12.34 -0.15 0.88
CA ARG A 20 13.41 0.50 1.66
C ARG A 20 14.68 0.68 0.85
N ARG A 21 15.08 -0.35 0.08
CA ARG A 21 16.25 -0.28 -0.78
C ARG A 21 16.07 0.74 -1.91
N LEU A 22 14.89 0.76 -2.52
CA LEU A 22 14.54 1.69 -3.59
C LEU A 22 14.57 3.15 -3.10
N MET A 23 14.06 3.43 -1.91
CA MET A 23 14.13 4.77 -1.30
C MET A 23 15.58 5.20 -1.02
N ALA A 24 16.45 4.28 -0.61
CA ALA A 24 17.85 4.57 -0.33
C ALA A 24 18.67 4.82 -1.61
N ASP A 25 18.42 4.03 -2.66
CA ASP A 25 19.20 4.07 -3.90
C ASP A 25 18.75 5.20 -4.85
N PHE A 26 17.50 5.65 -4.75
CA PHE A 26 16.92 6.66 -5.65
C PHE A 26 16.35 7.86 -4.88
N PRO A 27 17.17 8.90 -4.59
CA PRO A 27 16.73 10.11 -3.89
C PRO A 27 15.64 10.93 -4.60
N THR A 28 15.40 10.63 -5.88
CA THR A 28 14.31 11.21 -6.70
C THR A 28 12.95 10.60 -6.38
N LEU A 29 12.89 9.61 -5.49
CA LEU A 29 11.67 8.98 -5.04
C LEU A 29 11.32 9.44 -3.63
N ALA A 30 10.02 9.51 -3.34
CA ALA A 30 9.52 9.70 -1.98
C ALA A 30 8.33 8.79 -1.73
N PHE A 31 8.27 8.26 -0.51
CA PHE A 31 7.17 7.40 -0.10
C PHE A 31 5.90 8.22 0.15
N SER A 32 4.77 7.77 -0.40
CA SER A 32 3.45 8.34 -0.13
C SER A 32 2.85 7.66 1.09
N VAL A 33 2.83 8.36 2.22
CA VAL A 33 2.25 7.82 3.46
C VAL A 33 0.72 7.72 3.32
N SER A 34 0.17 6.51 3.48
CA SER A 34 -1.28 6.29 3.40
C SER A 34 -2.00 6.77 4.67
N ALA A 35 -3.28 7.10 4.55
CA ALA A 35 -4.15 7.29 5.71
C ALA A 35 -4.87 5.98 6.07
N THR A 36 -5.24 5.83 7.34
CA THR A 36 -6.06 4.70 7.80
C THR A 36 -6.98 5.09 8.96
N SER A 37 -8.14 4.45 9.08
CA SER A 37 -9.06 4.64 10.19
C SER A 37 -8.76 3.76 11.42
N ARG A 38 -7.78 2.85 11.34
CA ARG A 38 -7.39 2.05 12.50
C ARG A 38 -6.52 2.85 13.46
N ALA A 39 -6.53 2.45 14.72
CA ALA A 39 -5.55 2.93 15.69
C ALA A 39 -4.11 2.48 15.32
N PRO A 40 -3.09 3.28 15.67
CA PRO A 40 -1.69 2.88 15.58
C PRO A 40 -1.40 1.66 16.46
N ARG A 41 -0.43 0.85 16.05
CA ARG A 41 0.01 -0.36 16.75
C ARG A 41 1.44 -0.18 17.24
N GLY A 42 1.70 -0.54 18.49
CA GLY A 42 3.05 -0.57 19.04
C GLY A 42 3.76 0.78 18.94
N GLN A 43 4.77 0.87 18.06
CA GLN A 43 5.61 2.05 17.88
C GLN A 43 5.32 2.83 16.59
N GLU A 44 4.20 2.55 15.91
CA GLU A 44 3.82 3.31 14.72
C GLU A 44 3.61 4.79 15.01
N VAL A 45 4.07 5.64 14.11
CA VAL A 45 4.09 7.10 14.23
C VAL A 45 3.19 7.74 13.17
N HIS A 46 2.32 8.64 13.63
CA HIS A 46 1.45 9.43 12.75
C HIS A 46 2.26 10.29 11.78
N GLY A 47 1.90 10.26 10.49
CA GLY A 47 2.60 11.00 9.42
C GLY A 47 3.90 10.35 8.95
N GLN A 48 4.29 9.21 9.52
CA GLN A 48 5.43 8.42 9.08
C GLN A 48 5.00 7.03 8.60
N ASP A 49 4.32 6.26 9.46
CA ASP A 49 3.82 4.93 9.09
C ASP A 49 2.47 5.03 8.39
N TYR A 50 1.56 5.82 8.98
CA TYR A 50 0.27 6.20 8.40
C TYR A 50 -0.15 7.58 8.91
N TYR A 51 -1.03 8.24 8.16
CA TYR A 51 -1.92 9.23 8.75
C TYR A 51 -3.07 8.49 9.45
N PHE A 52 -2.94 8.32 10.76
CA PHE A 52 -3.99 7.73 11.59
C PHE A 52 -5.11 8.75 11.76
N LEU A 53 -6.27 8.44 11.17
CA LEU A 53 -7.50 9.22 11.25
C LEU A 53 -8.52 8.43 12.09
N THR A 54 -9.45 9.09 12.75
CA THR A 54 -10.64 8.38 13.23
C THR A 54 -11.54 7.98 12.05
N PRO A 55 -12.49 7.03 12.22
CA PRO A 55 -13.47 6.74 11.18
C PRO A 55 -14.23 7.97 10.69
N GLU A 56 -14.61 8.87 11.60
CA GLU A 56 -15.31 10.12 11.29
C GLU A 56 -14.43 11.09 10.48
N GLU A 57 -13.15 11.21 10.86
CA GLU A 57 -12.19 12.03 10.11
C GLU A 57 -11.91 11.46 8.72
N PHE A 58 -11.78 10.13 8.60
CA PHE A 58 -11.59 9.48 7.31
C PHE A 58 -12.80 9.72 6.40
N GLU A 59 -14.01 9.61 6.94
CA GLU A 59 -15.25 9.86 6.22
C GLU A 59 -15.35 11.32 5.76
N ALA A 60 -15.03 12.29 6.64
CA ALA A 60 -15.00 13.69 6.26
C ALA A 60 -14.00 13.98 5.13
N GLN A 61 -12.82 13.36 5.16
CA GLN A 61 -11.84 13.45 4.07
C GLN A 61 -12.33 12.80 2.77
N ARG A 62 -13.09 11.70 2.88
CA ARG A 62 -13.72 11.01 1.75
C ARG A 62 -14.76 11.90 1.09
N GLU A 63 -15.65 12.52 1.85
CA GLU A 63 -16.66 13.47 1.38
C GLU A 63 -16.04 14.71 0.74
N ALA A 64 -14.93 15.21 1.31
CA ALA A 64 -14.16 16.31 0.73
C ALA A 64 -13.36 15.91 -0.53
N GLY A 65 -13.38 14.63 -0.91
CA GLY A 65 -12.66 14.13 -2.08
C GLY A 65 -11.14 14.18 -1.92
N ALA A 66 -10.61 14.05 -0.70
CA ALA A 66 -9.18 14.19 -0.39
C ALA A 66 -8.33 12.99 -0.86
N PHE A 67 -8.94 11.85 -1.17
CA PHE A 67 -8.25 10.63 -1.57
C PHE A 67 -8.10 10.50 -3.10
N LEU A 68 -6.96 9.97 -3.54
CA LEU A 68 -6.77 9.51 -4.91
C LEU A 68 -7.50 8.20 -5.15
N GLU A 69 -7.39 7.30 -4.18
CA GLU A 69 -8.09 6.03 -4.04
C GLU A 69 -8.22 5.70 -2.55
N TRP A 70 -9.21 4.88 -2.20
CA TRP A 70 -9.42 4.36 -0.86
C TRP A 70 -10.20 3.05 -0.94
N GLU A 71 -10.16 2.27 0.13
CA GLU A 71 -10.95 1.06 0.30
C GLU A 71 -11.24 0.76 1.77
N GLU A 72 -12.33 0.04 2.00
CA GLU A 72 -12.63 -0.61 3.26
C GLU A 72 -12.09 -2.03 3.23
N VAL A 73 -11.00 -2.29 3.97
CA VAL A 73 -10.33 -3.60 3.95
C VAL A 73 -11.02 -4.58 4.92
N TYR A 74 -11.49 -4.05 6.04
CA TYR A 74 -12.30 -4.76 7.03
C TYR A 74 -13.45 -3.84 7.44
N ALA A 75 -14.54 -4.38 7.96
CA ALA A 75 -15.66 -3.58 8.45
C ALA A 75 -15.18 -2.45 9.38
N GLY A 76 -15.42 -1.19 8.98
CA GLY A 76 -15.02 0.03 9.69
C GLY A 76 -13.53 0.38 9.62
N THR A 77 -12.72 -0.39 8.88
CA THR A 77 -11.28 -0.16 8.71
C THR A 77 -10.95 0.22 7.28
N TYR A 78 -10.70 1.51 7.08
CA TYR A 78 -10.39 2.12 5.80
C TYR A 78 -8.91 2.38 5.64
N TYR A 79 -8.46 2.36 4.39
CA TYR A 79 -7.14 2.79 3.97
C TYR A 79 -7.27 3.65 2.71
N GLY A 80 -6.41 4.64 2.55
CA GLY A 80 -6.45 5.49 1.37
C GLY A 80 -5.19 6.30 1.12
N SER A 81 -5.00 6.69 -0.14
CA SER A 81 -3.86 7.48 -0.60
C SER A 81 -4.26 8.96 -0.71
N LEU A 82 -3.68 9.84 0.10
CA LEU A 82 -4.03 11.26 0.15
C LEU A 82 -3.51 12.04 -1.07
N LYS A 83 -4.34 12.92 -1.63
CA LYS A 83 -3.93 13.86 -2.68
C LYS A 83 -2.84 14.82 -2.22
N SER A 84 -2.90 15.23 -0.95
CA SER A 84 -1.93 16.15 -0.34
C SER A 84 -0.52 15.56 -0.32
N GLU A 85 -0.37 14.25 -0.08
CA GLU A 85 0.94 13.58 -0.12
C GLU A 85 1.56 13.62 -1.50
N VAL A 86 0.76 13.33 -2.54
CA VAL A 86 1.25 13.39 -3.91
C VAL A 86 1.59 14.82 -4.31
N ALA A 87 0.78 15.80 -3.90
CA ALA A 87 1.08 17.21 -4.13
C ALA A 87 2.38 17.65 -3.44
N ARG A 88 2.61 17.22 -2.19
CA ARG A 88 3.85 17.48 -1.45
C ARG A 88 5.06 16.88 -2.19
N ILE A 89 4.96 15.62 -2.62
CA ILE A 89 6.05 14.91 -3.31
C ILE A 89 6.33 15.54 -4.70
N ASP A 90 5.31 15.90 -5.45
CA ASP A 90 5.46 16.57 -6.76
C ASP A 90 6.09 17.96 -6.59
N ALA A 91 5.73 18.71 -5.53
CA ALA A 91 6.36 20.00 -5.21
C ALA A 91 7.85 19.88 -4.85
N GLU A 92 8.28 18.72 -4.35
CA GLU A 92 9.70 18.40 -4.13
C GLU A 92 10.42 17.96 -5.44
N GLY A 93 9.71 17.88 -6.57
CA GLY A 93 10.25 17.42 -7.85
C GLY A 93 10.51 15.90 -7.88
N LYS A 94 9.86 15.13 -7.01
CA LYS A 94 10.06 13.69 -6.83
C LYS A 94 8.91 12.86 -7.39
N THR A 95 9.14 11.55 -7.54
CA THR A 95 8.13 10.56 -7.89
C THR A 95 7.52 9.97 -6.64
N ALA A 96 6.18 9.94 -6.55
CA ALA A 96 5.47 9.35 -5.42
C ALA A 96 5.44 7.82 -5.53
N VAL A 97 5.90 7.14 -4.48
CA VAL A 97 5.92 5.68 -4.40
C VAL A 97 4.82 5.19 -3.47
N PHE A 98 4.00 4.28 -3.99
CA PHE A 98 2.88 3.67 -3.27
C PHE A 98 3.19 2.21 -2.97
N ASP A 99 3.09 1.83 -1.71
CA ASP A 99 3.11 0.43 -1.26
C ASP A 99 1.68 0.02 -0.92
N ILE A 100 0.93 -0.36 -1.97
CA ILE A 100 -0.50 -0.71 -1.88
C ILE A 100 -0.76 -2.07 -2.53
N ASP A 101 -1.96 -2.62 -2.34
CA ASP A 101 -2.33 -3.89 -2.97
C ASP A 101 -2.65 -3.74 -4.47
N VAL A 102 -2.92 -4.85 -5.13
CA VAL A 102 -3.16 -4.87 -6.59
C VAL A 102 -4.41 -4.07 -6.94
N ALA A 103 -5.46 -4.15 -6.13
CA ALA A 103 -6.71 -3.45 -6.38
C ALA A 103 -6.52 -1.93 -6.30
N GLY A 104 -5.87 -1.43 -5.24
CA GLY A 104 -5.49 -0.03 -5.11
C GLY A 104 -4.60 0.44 -6.26
N GLY A 105 -3.62 -0.37 -6.64
CA GLY A 105 -2.74 -0.09 -7.76
C GLY A 105 -3.46 0.08 -9.10
N LEU A 106 -4.39 -0.82 -9.41
CA LEU A 106 -5.21 -0.75 -10.61
C LEU A 106 -6.16 0.46 -10.60
N ARG A 107 -6.71 0.85 -9.42
CA ARG A 107 -7.51 2.08 -9.28
C ARG A 107 -6.69 3.32 -9.64
N LEU A 108 -5.45 3.43 -9.15
CA LEU A 108 -4.55 4.53 -9.52
C LEU A 108 -4.20 4.49 -11.01
N LYS A 109 -3.80 3.33 -11.54
CA LYS A 109 -3.43 3.19 -12.96
C LYS A 109 -4.58 3.53 -13.90
N LYS A 110 -5.82 3.18 -13.55
CA LYS A 110 -7.02 3.54 -14.32
C LYS A 110 -7.27 5.05 -14.33
N LYS A 111 -7.04 5.73 -13.20
CA LYS A 111 -7.28 7.17 -13.04
C LYS A 111 -6.16 8.03 -13.63
N PHE A 112 -4.92 7.54 -13.60
CA PHE A 112 -3.70 8.25 -13.99
C PHE A 112 -2.83 7.39 -14.90
N ALA A 113 -3.37 7.01 -16.05
CA ALA A 113 -2.77 6.00 -16.92
C ALA A 113 -1.41 6.41 -17.49
N ALA A 114 -1.22 7.70 -17.77
CA ALA A 114 0.02 8.23 -18.35
C ALA A 114 1.11 8.48 -17.28
N GLU A 115 0.69 8.79 -16.05
CA GLU A 115 1.56 9.17 -14.94
C GLU A 115 2.00 7.98 -14.09
N THR A 116 1.28 6.85 -14.18
CA THR A 116 1.47 5.70 -13.30
C THR A 116 2.29 4.59 -13.95
N LEU A 117 3.42 4.23 -13.33
CA LEU A 117 4.08 2.96 -13.51
C LEU A 117 3.64 2.01 -12.39
N ALA A 118 2.92 0.94 -12.74
CA ALA A 118 2.53 -0.11 -11.80
C ALA A 118 3.45 -1.32 -11.95
N VAL A 119 4.03 -1.77 -10.85
CA VAL A 119 4.94 -2.91 -10.79
C VAL A 119 4.41 -3.90 -9.78
N PHE A 120 4.12 -5.12 -10.24
CA PHE A 120 3.77 -6.24 -9.39
C PHE A 120 5.01 -7.10 -9.12
N ILE A 121 5.36 -7.27 -7.85
CA ILE A 121 6.46 -8.13 -7.40
C ILE A 121 5.89 -9.51 -7.17
N GLN A 122 6.00 -10.35 -8.20
CA GLN A 122 5.50 -11.72 -8.15
C GLN A 122 6.32 -12.58 -7.17
N ALA A 123 5.63 -13.33 -6.30
CA ALA A 123 6.28 -14.38 -5.54
C ALA A 123 6.65 -15.54 -6.47
N PRO A 124 7.83 -16.17 -6.31
CA PRO A 124 8.27 -17.23 -7.21
C PRO A 124 7.35 -18.45 -7.19
N ASP A 125 6.75 -18.73 -6.02
CA ASP A 125 5.90 -19.89 -5.79
C ASP A 125 5.01 -19.67 -4.55
N LEU A 126 3.76 -20.10 -4.61
CA LEU A 126 2.79 -19.91 -3.54
C LEU A 126 3.14 -20.73 -2.30
N ARG A 127 3.65 -21.96 -2.47
CA ARG A 127 4.07 -22.80 -1.36
C ARG A 127 5.27 -22.18 -0.63
N ILE A 128 6.23 -21.60 -1.34
CA ILE A 128 7.32 -20.82 -0.71
C ILE A 128 6.76 -19.62 0.07
N LEU A 129 5.72 -18.96 -0.43
CA LEU A 129 5.07 -17.86 0.26
C LEU A 129 4.42 -18.33 1.58
N GLU A 130 3.69 -19.45 1.53
CA GLU A 130 3.07 -20.07 2.71
C GLU A 130 4.13 -20.52 3.73
N GLU A 131 5.20 -21.18 3.30
CA GLU A 131 6.34 -21.57 4.15
C GLU A 131 6.94 -20.35 4.86
N ARG A 132 7.09 -19.21 4.17
CA ARG A 132 7.56 -17.95 4.77
C ARG A 132 6.57 -17.36 5.76
N LEU A 133 5.27 -17.41 5.49
CA LEU A 133 4.23 -16.92 6.40
C LEU A 133 4.21 -17.75 7.68
N ARG A 134 4.23 -19.08 7.55
CA ARG A 134 4.30 -20.03 8.67
C ARG A 134 5.58 -19.85 9.49
N GLY A 135 6.72 -19.70 8.80
CA GLY A 135 8.04 -19.55 9.43
C GLY A 135 8.20 -18.30 10.30
N ARG A 136 7.34 -17.27 10.13
CA ARG A 136 7.33 -16.09 11.01
C ARG A 136 6.78 -16.39 12.40
N GLY A 137 5.92 -17.39 12.55
CA GLY A 137 5.33 -17.79 13.84
C GLY A 137 4.45 -16.72 14.51
N THR A 138 4.03 -15.68 13.78
CA THR A 138 3.29 -14.52 14.32
C THR A 138 1.79 -14.57 14.09
N ASP A 139 1.33 -15.41 13.16
CA ASP A 139 -0.06 -15.49 12.73
C ASP A 139 -0.63 -16.87 13.08
N ALA A 140 -1.91 -16.90 13.50
CA ALA A 140 -2.66 -18.13 13.67
C ALA A 140 -3.01 -18.77 12.32
N GLU A 141 -3.34 -20.06 12.32
CA GLU A 141 -3.56 -20.85 11.09
C GLU A 141 -4.63 -20.25 10.17
N ASP A 142 -5.74 -19.79 10.75
CA ASP A 142 -6.84 -19.12 10.05
C ASP A 142 -6.37 -17.87 9.28
N LYS A 143 -5.53 -17.04 9.92
CA LYS A 143 -4.93 -15.86 9.30
C LYS A 143 -3.91 -16.22 8.23
N ILE A 144 -3.17 -17.31 8.40
CA ILE A 144 -2.24 -17.79 7.38
C ILE A 144 -3.01 -18.18 6.13
N GLN A 145 -4.05 -19.02 6.26
CA GLN A 145 -4.88 -19.44 5.12
C GLN A 145 -5.53 -18.25 4.41
N MET A 146 -6.10 -17.31 5.18
CA MET A 146 -6.67 -16.07 4.61
C MET A 146 -5.64 -15.29 3.78
N ARG A 147 -4.39 -15.21 4.23
CA ARG A 147 -3.32 -14.52 3.50
C ARG A 147 -2.85 -15.28 2.26
N VAL A 148 -2.80 -16.62 2.32
CA VAL A 148 -2.46 -17.46 1.15
C VAL A 148 -3.54 -17.32 0.08
N THR A 149 -4.82 -17.41 0.44
CA THR A 149 -5.94 -17.19 -0.51
C THR A 149 -5.90 -15.78 -1.10
N LYS A 150 -5.62 -14.74 -0.29
CA LYS A 150 -5.46 -13.38 -0.82
C LYS A 150 -4.30 -13.29 -1.82
N ALA A 151 -3.18 -13.95 -1.54
CA ALA A 151 -2.03 -13.97 -2.45
C ALA A 151 -2.35 -14.65 -3.79
N GLU A 152 -3.08 -15.77 -3.80
CA GLU A 152 -3.56 -16.41 -5.03
C GLU A 152 -4.41 -15.46 -5.87
N GLN A 153 -5.35 -14.76 -5.23
CA GLN A 153 -6.22 -13.79 -5.90
C GLN A 153 -5.43 -12.61 -6.49
N GLU A 154 -4.49 -12.06 -5.73
CA GLU A 154 -3.63 -10.97 -6.19
C GLU A 154 -2.75 -11.40 -7.37
N MET A 155 -2.18 -12.61 -7.34
CA MET A 155 -1.38 -13.17 -8.43
C MET A 155 -2.20 -13.45 -9.70
N ALA A 156 -3.48 -13.79 -9.58
CA ALA A 156 -4.38 -13.99 -10.72
C ALA A 156 -4.90 -12.66 -11.31
N THR A 157 -4.89 -11.58 -10.51
CA THR A 157 -5.43 -10.28 -10.90
C THR A 157 -4.38 -9.36 -11.53
N ALA A 158 -3.12 -9.46 -11.07
CA ALA A 158 -2.00 -8.63 -11.53
C ALA A 158 -1.57 -8.95 -12.97
#